data_AF-A0A3Q0QZP2-F1
#
_entry.id   AF-A0A3Q0QZP2-F1
#
_cell.length_a   1.000
_cell.length_b   1.000
_cell.length_c   1.000
_cell.angle_alpha   90.00
_cell.angle_beta   90.00
_cell.angle_gamma   90.00
#
_symmetry.space_group_name_H-M   'P 1'
#
loop_
_entity.id
_entity.type
_entity.pdbx_description
1 polymer ?
#
loop_
_entity_poly.entity_id
_entity_poly.type
_entity_poly.pdbx_seq_one_letter_code
_entity_poly.pdbx_strand_id
1 'polypeptide(L)'
;IMELMLFQRQSANPLWHSRGSSSVTASGGRFRCPSCRHEVVLDRHGVYGLQRNLLVENIIDIYRQQESSSPLDPQQQQLMCEEHEEEKINIYCLSCQTPTCSMCKVFGQHRDCDVAPLSTVYMRQKAELSDGIALLVASNDNIQAVISQMEIICRTIQENGQQQKAHLCGHFESLVAILEERKQELVGLITREQDEKLKHVQALIHRHSDHLEEAVTLVESAIQSMEEPHVPLFIQVCKTARDLSVASKLELPELGYESMSHFVIDIDDLADMLGNIDFCSSAPDDEEDFEEVEEEFDFGSRI
;
A
#
# COMPACT_ATOMS: atom_id res chain seq x y z
N ILE A 1 -0.49 -9.98 -23.06
CA ILE A 1 -1.07 -9.26 -24.23
C ILE A 1 -2.20 -10.06 -24.90
N MET A 2 -2.15 -11.40 -24.93
CA MET A 2 -3.24 -12.24 -25.46
C MET A 2 -4.54 -12.26 -24.62
N GLU A 3 -4.48 -12.01 -23.31
CA GLU A 3 -5.69 -11.94 -22.47
C GLU A 3 -6.50 -10.64 -22.60
N LEU A 4 -5.93 -9.59 -23.21
CA LEU A 4 -6.57 -8.26 -23.26
C LEU A 4 -7.48 -8.05 -24.48
N MET A 5 -7.51 -8.98 -25.45
CA MET A 5 -8.27 -8.80 -26.70
C MET A 5 -9.40 -9.80 -26.95
N LEU A 6 -9.58 -10.81 -26.09
CA LEU A 6 -10.69 -11.78 -26.19
C LEU A 6 -12.02 -11.25 -25.63
N PHE A 7 -12.03 -10.08 -25.00
CA PHE A 7 -13.13 -9.62 -24.16
C PHE A 7 -14.10 -8.61 -24.82
N GLN A 8 -14.31 -8.66 -26.14
CA GLN A 8 -15.29 -7.76 -26.76
C GLN A 8 -16.49 -8.43 -27.45
N ARG A 9 -16.60 -9.76 -27.46
CA ARG A 9 -17.82 -10.36 -28.04
C ARG A 9 -18.30 -11.68 -27.45
N GLN A 10 -17.42 -12.53 -26.91
CA GLN A 10 -17.84 -13.88 -26.48
C GLN A 10 -18.45 -13.94 -25.06
N SER A 11 -18.18 -12.94 -24.21
CA SER A 11 -18.82 -12.80 -22.89
C SER A 11 -20.21 -12.13 -22.94
N ALA A 12 -20.71 -11.79 -24.14
CA ALA A 12 -22.04 -11.20 -24.34
C ALA A 12 -23.11 -12.21 -24.80
N ASN A 13 -23.00 -13.48 -24.37
CA ASN A 13 -24.13 -14.43 -24.46
C ASN A 13 -25.05 -14.27 -23.22
N PRO A 14 -26.34 -14.61 -23.29
CA PRO A 14 -27.49 -13.76 -23.02
C PRO A 14 -28.02 -13.94 -21.58
N LEU A 15 -27.12 -13.92 -20.59
CA LEU A 15 -27.47 -14.15 -19.18
C LEU A 15 -27.58 -12.87 -18.34
N TRP A 16 -27.31 -11.70 -18.92
CA TRP A 16 -27.53 -10.41 -18.26
C TRP A 16 -28.94 -9.85 -18.55
N HIS A 17 -29.96 -10.65 -18.27
CA HIS A 17 -31.25 -10.10 -17.87
C HIS A 17 -31.29 -10.10 -16.34
N SER A 18 -30.85 -9.00 -15.72
CA SER A 18 -31.37 -8.69 -14.39
C SER A 18 -31.39 -7.21 -14.09
N ARG A 19 -32.65 -6.72 -14.06
CA ARG A 19 -33.23 -5.87 -13.02
C ARG A 19 -32.58 -4.49 -12.81
N GLY A 20 -33.19 -3.51 -13.44
CA GLY A 20 -33.09 -2.12 -13.00
C GLY A 20 -33.58 -1.13 -14.05
N SER A 21 -34.81 -0.67 -13.87
CA SER A 21 -35.37 0.59 -14.40
C SER A 21 -35.88 0.61 -15.85
N SER A 22 -37.20 0.53 -15.92
CA SER A 22 -38.04 0.95 -17.04
C SER A 22 -37.83 2.43 -17.38
N SER A 23 -37.32 2.72 -18.58
CA SER A 23 -37.75 3.87 -19.39
C SER A 23 -37.21 3.72 -20.80
N VAL A 24 -38.10 3.44 -21.75
CA VAL A 24 -37.81 3.44 -23.18
C VAL A 24 -37.90 4.86 -23.72
N THR A 25 -36.77 5.50 -24.02
CA THR A 25 -36.62 6.44 -25.13
C THR A 25 -35.18 6.37 -25.67
N ALA A 26 -35.08 6.47 -26.98
CA ALA A 26 -33.90 6.16 -27.77
C ALA A 26 -32.70 7.08 -27.50
N SER A 27 -31.51 6.46 -27.53
CA SER A 27 -30.17 7.00 -27.85
C SER A 27 -29.13 6.86 -26.73
N GLY A 28 -28.19 5.93 -26.94
CA GLY A 28 -26.88 5.91 -26.26
C GLY A 28 -26.79 5.08 -24.98
N GLY A 29 -26.84 3.75 -25.09
CA GLY A 29 -26.51 2.87 -23.97
C GLY A 29 -25.02 2.94 -23.64
N ARG A 30 -24.66 3.11 -22.36
CA ARG A 30 -23.26 3.09 -21.91
C ARG A 30 -22.83 1.65 -21.63
N PHE A 31 -21.71 1.24 -22.20
CA PHE A 31 -21.08 -0.06 -21.97
C PHE A 31 -19.85 0.14 -21.10
N ARG A 32 -19.75 -0.64 -20.02
CA ARG A 32 -18.59 -0.59 -19.13
C ARG A 32 -17.73 -1.83 -19.34
N CYS A 33 -16.47 -1.64 -19.71
CA CYS A 33 -15.52 -2.73 -19.87
C CYS A 33 -15.34 -3.47 -18.53
N PRO A 34 -15.59 -4.79 -18.45
CA PRO A 34 -15.48 -5.51 -17.17
C PRO A 34 -14.04 -5.58 -16.64
N SER A 35 -13.05 -5.53 -17.52
CA SER A 35 -11.63 -5.64 -17.14
C SER A 35 -11.04 -4.30 -16.67
N CYS A 36 -11.33 -3.19 -17.35
CA CYS A 36 -10.72 -1.89 -17.04
C CYS A 36 -11.72 -0.83 -16.52
N ARG A 37 -13.00 -1.20 -16.37
CA ARG A 37 -14.12 -0.34 -15.93
C ARG A 37 -14.33 0.94 -16.75
N HIS A 38 -13.66 1.07 -17.88
CA HIS A 38 -13.81 2.18 -18.81
C HIS A 38 -15.21 2.17 -19.43
N GLU A 39 -15.84 3.33 -19.50
CA GLU A 39 -17.21 3.48 -19.98
C GLU A 39 -17.22 4.04 -21.41
N VAL A 40 -17.86 3.30 -22.32
CA VAL A 40 -17.94 3.60 -23.75
C VAL A 40 -19.40 3.86 -24.09
N VAL A 41 -19.68 4.95 -24.80
CA VAL A 41 -21.03 5.22 -25.30
C VAL A 41 -21.26 4.40 -26.57
N LEU A 42 -22.28 3.54 -26.56
CA LEU A 42 -22.64 2.71 -27.71
C LEU A 42 -23.51 3.49 -28.69
N ASP A 43 -23.36 3.17 -29.97
CA ASP A 43 -24.20 3.69 -31.04
C ASP A 43 -25.57 2.97 -31.06
N ARG A 44 -26.38 3.26 -32.09
CA ARG A 44 -27.70 2.61 -32.29
C ARG A 44 -27.62 1.09 -32.46
N HIS A 45 -26.44 0.52 -32.73
CA HIS A 45 -26.24 -0.93 -32.91
C HIS A 45 -25.72 -1.62 -31.64
N GLY A 46 -25.54 -0.88 -30.54
CA GLY A 46 -25.14 -1.43 -29.25
C GLY A 46 -23.73 -2.03 -29.29
N VAL A 47 -23.50 -3.11 -28.52
CA VAL A 47 -22.20 -3.81 -28.45
C VAL A 47 -21.75 -4.41 -29.79
N TYR A 48 -22.68 -4.60 -30.73
CA TYR A 48 -22.38 -5.11 -32.07
C TYR A 48 -21.78 -4.06 -33.01
N GLY A 49 -21.82 -2.77 -32.63
CA GLY A 49 -21.18 -1.67 -33.35
C GLY A 49 -19.70 -1.45 -32.99
N LEU A 50 -19.16 -2.18 -32.01
CA LEU A 50 -17.74 -2.10 -31.65
C LEU A 50 -16.86 -2.64 -32.79
N GLN A 51 -15.71 -2.00 -33.00
CA GLN A 51 -14.77 -2.38 -34.04
C GLN A 51 -14.28 -3.81 -33.84
N ARG A 52 -14.34 -4.62 -34.90
CA ARG A 52 -13.82 -5.99 -34.88
C ARG A 52 -12.29 -5.97 -34.88
N ASN A 53 -11.70 -6.88 -34.10
CA ASN A 53 -10.27 -7.11 -34.13
C ASN A 53 -9.95 -8.30 -35.04
N LEU A 54 -9.65 -7.99 -36.31
CA LEU A 54 -9.37 -8.98 -37.35
C LEU A 54 -8.13 -9.84 -37.05
N LEU A 55 -7.18 -9.35 -36.24
CA LEU A 55 -6.01 -10.15 -35.83
C LEU A 55 -6.41 -11.30 -34.92
N VAL A 56 -7.33 -11.06 -33.98
CA VAL A 56 -7.83 -12.10 -33.07
C VAL A 56 -8.66 -13.13 -33.81
N GLU A 57 -9.50 -12.70 -34.76
CA GLU A 57 -10.25 -13.62 -35.64
C GLU A 57 -9.29 -14.50 -36.46
N ASN A 58 -8.26 -13.92 -37.07
CA ASN A 58 -7.25 -14.67 -37.83
C ASN A 58 -6.46 -15.66 -36.96
N ILE A 59 -6.12 -15.30 -35.72
CA ILE A 59 -5.43 -16.21 -34.79
C ILE A 59 -6.33 -17.40 -34.44
N ILE A 60 -7.61 -17.15 -34.14
CA ILE A 60 -8.58 -18.23 -33.86
C ILE A 60 -8.73 -19.18 -35.05
N ASP A 61 -8.75 -18.65 -36.27
CA ASP A 61 -8.84 -19.45 -37.49
C ASP A 61 -7.57 -20.30 -37.73
N ILE A 62 -6.38 -19.79 -37.42
CA ILE A 62 -5.13 -20.55 -37.48
C ILE A 62 -5.13 -21.72 -36.48
N TYR A 63 -5.57 -21.49 -35.24
CA TYR A 63 -5.65 -22.56 -34.24
C TYR A 63 -6.68 -23.63 -34.62
N ARG A 64 -7.84 -23.23 -35.16
CA ARG A 64 -8.84 -24.20 -35.68
C ARG A 64 -8.33 -25.00 -36.87
N GLN A 65 -7.52 -24.40 -37.74
CA GLN A 65 -6.86 -25.09 -38.85
C GLN A 65 -5.76 -26.06 -38.36
N GLN A 66 -5.05 -25.73 -37.28
CA GLN A 66 -4.07 -26.62 -36.66
C GLN A 66 -4.73 -27.83 -35.97
N GLU A 67 -5.88 -27.66 -35.31
CA GLU A 67 -6.63 -28.78 -34.71
C GLU A 67 -7.24 -29.74 -35.75
N SER A 68 -7.55 -29.24 -36.95
CA SER A 68 -8.07 -30.05 -38.06
C SER A 68 -6.98 -30.65 -38.96
N SER A 69 -5.70 -30.33 -38.70
CA SER A 69 -4.53 -30.91 -39.35
C SER A 69 -3.73 -31.77 -38.38
N SER A 70 -4.36 -32.80 -37.81
CA SER A 70 -3.64 -33.87 -37.13
C SER A 70 -2.83 -34.70 -38.15
N PRO A 71 -1.54 -35.04 -37.94
CA PRO A 71 -0.73 -35.72 -38.93
C PRO A 71 -1.09 -37.21 -39.06
N LEU A 72 -1.57 -37.57 -40.25
CA LEU A 72 -1.33 -38.78 -41.04
C LEU A 72 -0.80 -40.07 -40.34
N ASP A 73 -1.65 -41.10 -40.40
CA ASP A 73 -1.47 -42.56 -40.47
C ASP A 73 -0.11 -43.26 -40.09
N PRO A 74 -0.08 -44.28 -39.19
CA PRO A 74 1.14 -44.95 -38.69
C PRO A 74 1.86 -45.97 -39.61
N GLN A 75 1.72 -45.92 -40.93
CA GLN A 75 2.48 -46.83 -41.81
C GLN A 75 3.90 -46.32 -42.08
N GLN A 76 4.78 -46.56 -41.10
CA GLN A 76 6.15 -47.04 -41.30
C GLN A 76 6.93 -46.47 -42.50
N GLN A 77 7.56 -45.30 -42.34
CA GLN A 77 8.86 -45.07 -42.99
C GLN A 77 9.88 -46.02 -42.35
N GLN A 78 9.92 -47.27 -42.81
CA GLN A 78 10.97 -48.21 -42.43
C GLN A 78 12.29 -47.69 -42.99
N LEU A 79 13.19 -47.28 -42.10
CA LEU A 79 14.54 -46.85 -42.46
C LEU A 79 15.29 -48.06 -43.03
N MET A 80 15.78 -47.91 -44.26
CA MET A 80 16.61 -48.90 -44.95
C MET A 80 18.08 -48.62 -44.66
N CYS A 81 18.92 -49.65 -44.69
CA CYS A 81 20.34 -49.49 -44.47
C CYS A 81 21.02 -48.79 -45.65
N GLU A 82 21.88 -47.82 -45.38
CA GLU A 82 22.61 -47.07 -46.41
C GLU A 82 23.61 -47.94 -47.20
N GLU A 83 24.17 -48.99 -46.58
CA GLU A 83 25.09 -49.93 -47.23
C GLU A 83 24.36 -51.12 -47.89
N HIS A 84 23.14 -51.41 -47.44
CA HIS A 84 22.36 -52.57 -47.86
C HIS A 84 20.92 -52.14 -48.14
N GLU A 85 20.68 -51.61 -49.34
CA GLU A 85 19.43 -50.94 -49.73
C GLU A 85 18.18 -51.84 -49.62
N GLU A 86 18.35 -53.17 -49.66
CA GLU A 86 17.27 -54.16 -49.53
C GLU A 86 16.98 -54.56 -48.07
N GLU A 87 17.84 -54.18 -47.12
CA GLU A 87 17.74 -54.58 -45.71
C GLU A 87 17.18 -53.47 -44.82
N LYS A 88 16.24 -53.85 -43.97
CA LYS A 88 15.61 -52.95 -43.00
C LYS A 88 16.50 -52.79 -41.76
N ILE A 89 16.54 -51.57 -41.23
CA ILE A 89 17.18 -51.31 -39.94
C ILE A 89 16.27 -51.86 -38.81
N ASN A 90 16.68 -52.97 -38.20
CA ASN A 90 15.92 -53.67 -37.16
C ASN A 90 16.79 -54.17 -35.99
N ILE A 91 18.11 -53.92 -36.04
CA ILE A 91 19.08 -54.31 -35.00
C ILE A 91 19.67 -53.04 -34.40
N TYR A 92 19.97 -53.05 -33.11
CA TYR A 92 20.74 -51.99 -32.45
C TYR A 92 22.07 -52.57 -31.99
N CYS A 93 23.17 -51.96 -32.42
CA CYS A 93 24.50 -52.34 -31.99
C CYS A 93 24.81 -51.70 -30.64
N LEU A 94 24.93 -52.51 -29.59
CA LEU A 94 25.20 -52.02 -28.22
C LEU A 94 26.65 -51.52 -28.09
N SER A 95 27.59 -52.16 -28.79
CA SER A 95 29.01 -51.77 -28.76
C SER A 95 29.26 -50.43 -29.48
N CYS A 96 28.52 -50.16 -30.56
CA CYS A 96 28.68 -48.94 -31.36
C CYS A 96 27.61 -47.86 -31.06
N GLN A 97 26.58 -48.20 -30.29
CA GLN A 97 25.43 -47.35 -29.96
C GLN A 97 24.67 -46.81 -31.18
N THR A 98 24.65 -47.58 -32.28
CA THR A 98 24.03 -47.21 -33.54
C THR A 98 23.03 -48.26 -34.03
N PRO A 99 21.92 -47.85 -34.65
CA PRO A 99 21.00 -48.78 -35.30
C PRO A 99 21.63 -49.34 -36.58
N THR A 100 21.41 -50.62 -36.86
CA THR A 100 22.04 -51.36 -37.96
C THR A 100 21.10 -52.43 -38.54
N CYS A 101 21.51 -53.11 -39.61
CA CYS A 101 20.74 -54.15 -40.30
C CYS A 101 21.38 -55.55 -40.17
N SER A 102 20.66 -56.58 -40.59
CA SER A 102 21.10 -57.99 -40.53
C SER A 102 22.42 -58.22 -41.26
N MET A 103 22.60 -57.62 -42.44
CA MET A 103 23.80 -57.81 -43.26
C MET A 103 25.04 -57.15 -42.66
N CYS A 104 24.90 -55.94 -42.09
CA CYS A 104 25.97 -55.28 -41.34
C CYS A 104 26.41 -56.09 -40.10
N LYS A 105 25.49 -56.85 -39.48
CA LYS A 105 25.80 -57.75 -38.36
C LYS A 105 26.43 -59.07 -38.82
N VAL A 106 25.94 -59.72 -39.86
CA VAL A 106 26.43 -61.07 -40.21
C VAL A 106 27.74 -61.00 -41.02
N PHE A 107 27.84 -60.05 -41.96
CA PHE A 107 28.94 -59.97 -42.92
C PHE A 107 29.69 -58.63 -42.91
N GLY A 108 29.10 -57.59 -42.30
CA GLY A 108 29.65 -56.24 -42.30
C GLY A 108 30.46 -55.89 -41.04
N GLN A 109 30.52 -54.59 -40.77
CA GLN A 109 31.42 -53.99 -39.79
C GLN A 109 31.05 -54.28 -38.32
N HIS A 110 29.84 -54.80 -38.05
CA HIS A 110 29.36 -55.09 -36.70
C HIS A 110 29.39 -56.60 -36.35
N ARG A 111 30.18 -57.39 -37.08
CA ARG A 111 30.25 -58.86 -36.93
C ARG A 111 30.55 -59.32 -35.50
N ASP A 112 31.54 -58.71 -34.88
CA ASP A 112 32.00 -59.07 -33.53
C ASP A 112 31.39 -58.18 -32.44
N CYS A 113 30.44 -57.30 -32.78
CA CYS A 113 29.78 -56.41 -31.82
C CYS A 113 28.58 -57.08 -31.13
N ASP A 114 28.31 -56.71 -29.88
CA ASP A 114 27.08 -57.12 -29.21
C ASP A 114 25.89 -56.34 -29.76
N VAL A 115 24.81 -57.05 -30.08
CA VAL A 115 23.62 -56.46 -30.69
C VAL A 115 22.34 -56.95 -30.02
N ALA A 116 21.32 -56.11 -30.06
CA ALA A 116 19.98 -56.43 -29.59
C ALA A 116 18.93 -56.04 -30.65
N PRO A 117 17.72 -56.61 -30.63
CA PRO A 117 16.63 -56.14 -31.47
C PRO A 117 16.36 -54.64 -31.22
N LEU A 118 16.24 -53.85 -32.29
CA LEU A 118 16.02 -52.40 -32.17
C LEU A 118 14.73 -52.09 -31.40
N SER A 119 13.69 -52.91 -31.56
CA SER A 119 12.42 -52.76 -30.84
C SER A 119 12.57 -52.91 -29.33
N THR A 120 13.42 -53.82 -28.83
CA THR A 120 13.60 -54.03 -27.39
C THR A 120 14.41 -52.89 -26.78
N VAL A 121 15.45 -52.41 -27.46
CA VAL A 121 16.23 -51.23 -27.04
C VAL A 121 15.36 -49.97 -27.06
N TYR A 122 14.55 -49.78 -28.10
CA TYR A 122 13.60 -48.67 -28.19
C TYR A 122 12.62 -48.66 -27.02
N MET A 123 11.96 -49.79 -26.73
CA MET A 123 10.99 -49.86 -25.63
C MET A 123 11.65 -49.59 -24.27
N ARG A 124 12.87 -50.12 -24.05
CA ARG A 124 13.63 -49.88 -22.83
C ARG A 124 14.03 -48.40 -22.68
N GLN A 125 14.67 -47.81 -23.69
CA GLN A 125 15.07 -46.40 -23.65
C GLN A 125 13.86 -45.46 -23.53
N LYS A 126 12.73 -45.81 -24.16
CA LYS A 126 11.48 -45.06 -24.01
C LYS A 126 10.94 -45.13 -22.58
N ALA A 127 11.01 -46.29 -21.93
CA ALA A 127 10.62 -46.44 -20.52
C ALA A 127 11.57 -45.64 -19.60
N GLU A 128 12.89 -45.80 -19.75
CA GLU A 128 13.90 -45.06 -18.98
C GLU A 128 13.74 -43.54 -19.13
N LEU A 129 13.48 -43.07 -20.35
CA LEU A 129 13.21 -41.65 -20.61
C LEU A 129 11.90 -41.20 -19.94
N SER A 130 10.84 -42.01 -20.01
CA SER A 130 9.56 -41.72 -19.37
C SER A 130 9.70 -41.62 -17.85
N ASP A 131 10.47 -42.54 -17.24
CA ASP A 131 10.74 -42.54 -15.80
C ASP A 131 11.59 -41.32 -15.40
N GLY A 132 12.61 -41.00 -16.19
CA GLY A 132 13.42 -39.79 -16.01
C GLY A 132 12.61 -38.50 -16.11
N ILE A 133 11.68 -38.42 -17.06
CA ILE A 133 10.74 -37.30 -17.18
C ILE A 133 9.84 -37.22 -15.93
N ALA A 134 9.31 -38.34 -15.45
CA ALA A 134 8.47 -38.36 -14.26
C ALA A 134 9.23 -37.85 -13.01
N LEU A 135 10.50 -38.25 -12.84
CA LEU A 135 11.34 -37.76 -11.74
C LEU A 135 11.62 -36.26 -11.85
N LEU A 136 11.91 -35.75 -13.05
CA LEU A 136 12.13 -34.32 -13.28
C LEU A 136 10.87 -33.49 -13.00
N VAL A 137 9.69 -33.99 -13.40
CA VAL A 137 8.41 -33.33 -13.09
C VAL A 137 8.20 -33.25 -11.58
N ALA A 138 8.38 -34.35 -10.85
CA ALA A 138 8.27 -34.34 -9.39
C ALA A 138 9.28 -33.40 -8.72
N SER A 139 10.53 -33.36 -9.21
CA SER A 139 11.55 -32.42 -8.73
C SER A 139 11.16 -30.96 -8.97
N ASN A 140 10.56 -30.65 -10.13
CA ASN A 140 10.09 -29.31 -10.44
C ASN A 140 8.91 -28.90 -9.54
N ASP A 141 7.99 -29.82 -9.25
CA ASP A 141 6.88 -29.58 -8.32
C ASP A 141 7.41 -29.27 -6.91
N ASN A 142 8.43 -29.98 -6.44
CA ASN A 142 9.09 -29.70 -5.17
C ASN A 142 9.75 -28.31 -5.14
N ILE A 143 10.49 -27.95 -6.19
CA ILE A 143 11.11 -26.63 -6.30
C ILE A 143 10.04 -25.53 -6.31
N GLN A 144 8.93 -25.74 -7.03
CA GLN A 144 7.81 -24.80 -7.08
C GLN A 144 7.16 -24.61 -5.71
N ALA A 145 7.02 -25.68 -4.91
CA ALA A 145 6.50 -25.62 -3.55
C ALA A 145 7.43 -24.79 -2.64
N VAL A 146 8.75 -25.03 -2.73
CA VAL A 146 9.77 -24.28 -1.97
C VAL A 146 9.76 -22.79 -2.34
N ILE A 147 9.70 -22.46 -3.64
CA ILE A 147 9.56 -21.07 -4.10
C ILE A 147 8.31 -20.42 -3.50
N SER A 148 7.18 -21.13 -3.53
CA SER A 148 5.91 -20.62 -2.97
C SER A 148 6.03 -20.36 -1.46
N GLN A 149 6.72 -21.22 -0.72
CA GLN A 149 7.00 -21.02 0.71
C GLN A 149 7.90 -19.80 0.94
N MET A 150 8.96 -19.63 0.15
CA MET A 150 9.84 -18.45 0.25
C MET A 150 9.10 -17.15 -0.07
N GLU A 151 8.17 -17.14 -1.03
CA GLU A 151 7.31 -15.99 -1.31
C GLU A 151 6.42 -15.64 -0.11
N ILE A 152 5.88 -16.64 0.59
CA ILE A 152 5.12 -16.44 1.83
C ILE A 152 6.02 -15.83 2.90
N ILE A 153 7.20 -16.39 3.15
CA ILE A 153 8.16 -15.86 4.13
C ILE A 153 8.52 -14.41 3.82
N CYS A 154 8.81 -14.09 2.55
CA CYS A 154 9.10 -12.71 2.13
C CYS A 154 7.96 -11.76 2.47
N ARG A 155 6.71 -12.17 2.20
CA ARG A 155 5.52 -11.37 2.53
C ARG A 155 5.37 -11.19 4.03
N THR A 156 5.51 -12.25 4.82
CA THR A 156 5.39 -12.19 6.28
C THR A 156 6.47 -11.29 6.90
N ILE A 157 7.72 -11.35 6.44
CA ILE A 157 8.79 -10.45 6.91
C ILE A 157 8.43 -8.99 6.60
N GLN A 158 7.88 -8.71 5.41
CA GLN A 158 7.46 -7.36 5.04
C GLN A 158 6.31 -6.86 5.93
N GLU A 159 5.29 -7.70 6.15
CA GLU A 159 4.13 -7.37 6.99
C GLU A 159 4.56 -7.15 8.45
N ASN A 160 5.36 -8.04 9.03
CA ASN A 160 5.90 -7.90 10.39
C ASN A 160 6.74 -6.63 10.53
N GLY A 161 7.62 -6.37 9.56
CA GLY A 161 8.43 -5.15 9.54
C GLY A 161 7.58 -3.88 9.44
N GLN A 162 6.50 -3.90 8.66
CA GLN A 162 5.57 -2.78 8.58
C GLN A 162 4.78 -2.59 9.88
N GLN A 163 4.30 -3.68 10.49
CA GLN A 163 3.58 -3.64 11.75
C GLN A 163 4.46 -3.10 12.88
N GLN A 164 5.71 -3.56 13.00
CA GLN A 164 6.61 -3.08 14.04
C GLN A 164 6.99 -1.60 13.86
N LYS A 165 7.16 -1.16 12.61
CA LYS A 165 7.34 0.27 12.29
C LYS A 165 6.12 1.09 12.71
N ALA A 166 4.91 0.63 12.39
CA ALA A 166 3.68 1.33 12.76
C ALA A 166 3.51 1.40 14.28
N HIS A 167 3.83 0.33 15.00
CA HIS A 167 3.80 0.29 16.46
C HIS A 167 4.79 1.29 17.08
N LEU A 168 6.03 1.32 16.59
CA LEU A 168 7.04 2.31 17.02
C LEU A 168 6.57 3.74 16.75
N CYS A 169 6.07 4.02 15.55
CA CYS A 169 5.51 5.34 15.21
C CYS A 169 4.39 5.72 16.18
N GLY A 170 3.47 4.80 16.47
CA GLY A 170 2.37 5.04 17.41
C GLY A 170 2.84 5.40 18.83
N HIS A 171 3.92 4.78 19.32
CA HIS A 171 4.51 5.16 20.61
C HIS A 171 5.02 6.61 20.61
N PHE A 172 5.74 7.02 19.57
CA PHE A 172 6.23 8.40 19.45
C PHE A 172 5.09 9.41 19.25
N GLU A 173 4.06 9.06 18.47
CA GLU A 173 2.87 9.90 18.31
C GLU A 173 2.15 10.12 19.65
N SER A 174 2.06 9.09 20.49
CA SER A 174 1.51 9.21 21.85
C SER A 174 2.35 10.14 22.73
N LEU A 175 3.67 10.01 22.72
CA LEU A 175 4.57 10.92 23.45
C LEU A 175 4.42 12.37 22.98
N VAL A 176 4.35 12.60 21.66
CA VAL A 176 4.11 13.92 21.08
C VAL A 176 2.76 14.47 21.52
N ALA A 177 1.70 13.64 21.56
CA ALA A 177 0.39 14.07 22.02
C ALA A 177 0.41 14.52 23.49
N ILE A 178 1.09 13.78 24.36
CA ILE A 178 1.25 14.14 25.78
C ILE A 178 2.02 15.48 25.92
N LEU A 179 3.11 15.64 25.18
CA LEU A 179 3.89 16.87 25.19
C LEU A 179 3.09 18.07 24.69
N GLU A 180 2.30 17.88 23.63
CA GLU A 180 1.46 18.92 23.06
C GLU A 180 0.32 19.32 24.01
N GLU A 181 -0.31 18.36 24.69
CA GLU A 181 -1.31 18.62 25.73
C GLU A 181 -0.71 19.45 26.87
N ARG A 182 0.46 19.04 27.39
CA ARG A 182 1.16 19.80 28.44
C ARG A 182 1.55 21.20 28.00
N LYS A 183 2.02 21.36 26.76
CA LYS A 183 2.33 22.67 26.19
C LYS A 183 1.08 23.56 26.17
N GLN A 184 -0.06 23.02 25.74
CA GLN A 184 -1.33 23.77 25.69
C GLN A 184 -1.80 24.18 27.08
N GLU A 185 -1.70 23.31 28.08
CA GLU A 185 -2.01 23.64 29.48
C GLU A 185 -1.17 24.81 29.98
N LEU A 186 0.15 24.75 29.81
CA LEU A 186 1.09 25.75 30.31
C LEU A 186 0.92 27.10 29.60
N VAL A 187 0.75 27.10 28.28
CA VAL A 187 0.41 28.31 27.52
C VAL A 187 -0.92 28.88 28.00
N GLY A 188 -1.92 28.03 28.25
CA GLY A 188 -3.21 28.44 28.80
C GLY A 188 -3.10 29.11 30.18
N LEU A 189 -2.14 28.71 31.03
CA LEU A 189 -1.86 29.41 32.29
C LEU A 189 -1.36 30.84 32.05
N ILE A 190 -0.40 31.00 31.14
CA ILE A 190 0.17 32.31 30.78
C ILE A 190 -0.91 33.23 30.21
N THR A 191 -1.72 32.72 29.27
CA THR A 191 -2.81 33.48 28.66
C THR A 191 -3.82 33.95 29.72
N ARG A 192 -4.17 33.10 30.69
CA ARG A 192 -5.13 33.48 31.74
C ARG A 192 -4.58 34.59 32.63
N GLU A 193 -3.34 34.48 33.09
CA GLU A 193 -2.74 35.52 33.92
C GLU A 193 -2.59 36.83 33.13
N GLN A 194 -2.21 36.75 31.86
CA GLN A 194 -2.16 37.91 30.96
C GLN A 194 -3.54 38.57 30.83
N ASP A 195 -4.60 37.79 30.59
CA ASP A 195 -5.97 38.29 30.46
C ASP A 195 -6.47 38.93 31.75
N GLU A 196 -6.18 38.32 32.90
CA GLU A 196 -6.54 38.86 34.22
C GLU A 196 -5.83 40.19 34.48
N LYS A 197 -4.52 40.27 34.19
CA LYS A 197 -3.73 41.49 34.31
C LYS A 197 -4.27 42.60 33.40
N LEU A 198 -4.53 42.29 32.14
CA LEU A 198 -5.09 43.23 31.19
C LEU A 198 -6.47 43.72 31.60
N LYS A 199 -7.37 42.82 32.03
CA LYS A 199 -8.71 43.19 32.51
C LYS A 199 -8.63 44.12 33.71
N HIS A 200 -7.72 43.87 34.65
CA HIS A 200 -7.54 44.73 35.81
C HIS A 200 -7.08 46.13 35.43
N VAL A 201 -6.04 46.24 34.58
CA VAL A 201 -5.53 47.53 34.11
C VAL A 201 -6.59 48.27 33.29
N GLN A 202 -7.32 47.57 32.42
CA GLN A 202 -8.43 48.15 31.67
C GLN A 202 -9.52 48.68 32.60
N ALA A 203 -9.88 47.96 33.66
CA ALA A 203 -10.88 48.41 34.62
C ALA A 203 -10.42 49.68 35.37
N LEU A 204 -9.13 49.78 35.72
CA LEU A 204 -8.54 50.99 36.31
C LEU A 204 -8.59 52.17 35.33
N ILE A 205 -8.27 51.95 34.05
CA ILE A 205 -8.37 52.98 33.01
C ILE A 205 -9.81 53.50 32.89
N HIS A 206 -10.80 52.60 32.84
CA HIS A 206 -12.21 53.00 32.75
C HIS A 206 -12.63 53.83 33.98
N ARG A 207 -12.30 53.37 35.20
CA ARG A 207 -12.62 54.11 36.43
C ARG A 207 -11.99 55.50 36.46
N HIS A 208 -10.73 55.62 36.05
CA HIS A 208 -10.06 56.92 35.98
C HIS A 208 -10.62 57.82 34.88
N SER A 209 -11.07 57.24 33.76
CA SER A 209 -11.76 57.98 32.70
C SER A 209 -13.11 58.52 33.19
N ASP A 210 -13.90 57.70 33.90
CA ASP A 210 -15.19 58.10 34.48
C ASP A 210 -15.00 59.23 35.51
N HIS A 211 -14.01 59.08 36.41
CA HIS A 211 -13.66 60.13 37.38
C HIS A 211 -13.20 61.43 36.70
N LEU A 212 -12.47 61.33 35.58
CA LEU A 212 -12.04 62.49 34.81
C LEU A 212 -13.24 63.21 34.18
N GLU A 213 -14.21 62.47 33.63
CA GLU A 213 -15.43 63.03 33.06
C GLU A 213 -16.29 63.73 34.14
N GLU A 214 -16.45 63.10 35.31
CA GLU A 214 -17.09 63.73 36.47
C GLU A 214 -16.37 65.01 36.92
N ALA A 215 -15.03 65.00 36.94
CA ALA A 215 -14.25 66.19 37.28
C ALA A 215 -14.40 67.30 36.24
N VAL A 216 -14.43 66.98 34.94
CA VAL A 216 -14.63 67.95 33.86
C VAL A 216 -16.01 68.60 33.95
N THR A 217 -17.07 67.80 34.08
CA THR A 217 -18.45 68.32 34.21
C THR A 217 -18.63 69.18 35.47
N LEU A 218 -17.98 68.82 36.57
CA LEU A 218 -17.96 69.61 37.79
C LEU A 218 -17.25 70.96 37.58
N VAL A 219 -16.11 70.98 36.87
CA VAL A 219 -15.40 72.22 36.52
C VAL A 219 -16.28 73.10 35.63
N GLU A 220 -16.94 72.54 34.62
CA GLU A 220 -17.88 73.27 33.76
C GLU A 220 -19.04 73.88 34.56
N SER A 221 -19.65 73.10 35.46
CA SER A 221 -20.72 73.57 36.34
C SER A 221 -20.25 74.67 37.31
N ALA A 222 -19.03 74.53 37.86
CA ALA A 222 -18.43 75.55 38.72
C ALA A 222 -18.20 76.85 37.95
N ILE A 223 -17.70 76.78 36.70
CA ILE A 223 -17.50 77.96 35.84
C ILE A 223 -18.83 78.64 35.54
N GLN A 224 -19.86 77.90 35.12
CA GLN A 224 -21.21 78.44 34.86
C GLN A 224 -21.81 79.11 36.11
N SER A 225 -21.59 78.53 37.29
CA SER A 225 -22.09 79.11 38.54
C SER A 225 -21.45 80.47 38.90
N MET A 226 -20.30 80.81 38.33
CA MET A 226 -19.69 82.13 38.55
C MET A 226 -20.51 83.27 37.93
N GLU A 227 -21.44 82.95 37.03
CA GLU A 227 -22.38 83.89 36.41
C GLU A 227 -23.74 83.94 37.15
N GLU A 228 -23.92 83.15 38.22
CA GLU A 228 -25.19 82.99 38.94
C GLU A 228 -25.53 84.21 39.83
N PRO A 229 -26.67 84.89 39.63
CA PRO A 229 -27.07 86.05 40.44
C PRO A 229 -27.55 85.67 41.85
N HIS A 230 -27.93 84.41 42.09
CA HIS A 230 -28.44 83.93 43.38
C HIS A 230 -27.33 83.30 44.25
N VAL A 231 -26.83 84.09 45.20
CA VAL A 231 -25.76 83.71 46.16
C VAL A 231 -25.92 82.33 46.83
N PRO A 232 -27.11 81.87 47.25
CA PRO A 232 -27.26 80.56 47.88
C PRO A 232 -26.94 79.37 46.96
N LEU A 233 -27.32 79.47 45.67
CA LEU A 233 -27.07 78.41 44.67
C LEU A 233 -25.57 78.33 44.36
N PHE A 234 -24.91 79.47 44.22
CA PHE A 234 -23.46 79.55 44.05
C PHE A 234 -22.69 78.89 45.21
N ILE A 235 -23.07 79.16 46.46
CA ILE A 235 -22.43 78.55 47.64
C ILE A 235 -22.61 77.03 47.65
N GLN A 236 -23.78 76.53 47.21
CA GLN A 236 -24.04 75.10 47.14
C GLN A 236 -23.16 74.39 46.11
N VAL A 237 -23.01 74.96 44.91
CA VAL A 237 -22.11 74.42 43.85
C VAL A 237 -20.64 74.47 44.28
N CYS A 238 -20.23 75.54 44.97
CA CYS A 238 -18.88 75.63 45.53
C CYS A 238 -18.60 74.57 46.60
N LYS A 239 -19.62 74.19 47.39
CA LYS A 239 -19.47 73.15 48.41
C LYS A 239 -19.31 71.78 47.76
N THR A 240 -20.19 71.42 46.82
CA THR A 240 -20.12 70.14 46.11
C THR A 240 -18.81 69.99 45.34
N ALA A 241 -18.32 71.07 44.71
CA ALA A 241 -17.05 71.04 43.99
C ALA A 241 -15.84 70.79 44.90
N ARG A 242 -15.82 71.37 46.10
CA ARG A 242 -14.76 71.13 47.08
C ARG A 242 -14.81 69.72 47.66
N ASP A 243 -16.01 69.21 47.95
CA ASP A 243 -16.20 67.89 48.53
C ASP A 243 -15.73 66.77 47.57
N LEU A 244 -16.01 66.91 46.26
CA LEU A 244 -15.53 65.96 45.23
C LEU A 244 -14.03 66.06 44.96
N SER A 245 -13.44 67.27 44.96
CA SER A 245 -12.00 67.46 44.75
C SER A 245 -11.13 66.78 45.81
N VAL A 246 -11.65 66.54 47.02
CA VAL A 246 -10.93 65.87 48.11
C VAL A 246 -11.05 64.33 48.02
N ALA A 247 -12.02 63.82 47.26
CA ALA A 247 -12.32 62.38 47.15
C ALA A 247 -11.50 61.65 46.07
N SER A 248 -10.83 62.38 45.16
CA SER A 248 -10.08 61.82 44.02
C SER A 248 -8.78 61.13 44.46
N LYS A 249 -8.85 59.88 44.92
CA LYS A 249 -7.65 59.04 45.13
C LYS A 249 -7.31 58.29 43.85
N LEU A 250 -6.08 58.46 43.37
CA LEU A 250 -5.57 57.76 42.20
C LEU A 250 -5.03 56.38 42.62
N GLU A 251 -5.74 55.31 42.27
CA GLU A 251 -5.25 53.94 42.41
C GLU A 251 -4.38 53.57 41.20
N LEU A 252 -3.18 53.06 41.47
CA LEU A 252 -2.22 52.60 40.45
C LEU A 252 -1.94 51.10 40.64
N PRO A 253 -1.66 50.35 39.57
CA PRO A 253 -1.11 49.01 39.68
C PRO A 253 0.21 49.01 40.46
N GLU A 254 0.52 47.89 41.10
CA GLU A 254 1.80 47.70 41.80
C GLU A 254 3.00 47.78 40.85
N LEU A 255 4.17 48.14 41.38
CA LEU A 255 5.41 48.20 40.60
C LEU A 255 5.78 46.81 40.06
N GLY A 256 5.98 46.70 38.75
CA GLY A 256 6.31 45.43 38.09
C GLY A 256 5.11 44.54 37.78
N TYR A 257 3.89 45.06 37.86
CA TYR A 257 2.65 44.36 37.51
C TYR A 257 2.68 43.73 36.11
N GLU A 258 3.38 44.36 35.16
CA GLU A 258 3.55 43.87 33.79
C GLU A 258 4.44 42.61 33.67
N SER A 259 5.16 42.23 34.73
CA SER A 259 6.12 41.13 34.65
C SER A 259 5.42 39.78 34.44
N MET A 260 5.97 38.96 33.55
CA MET A 260 5.57 37.58 33.27
C MET A 260 6.77 36.62 33.36
N SER A 261 7.89 37.06 33.94
CA SER A 261 9.17 36.33 33.94
C SER A 261 9.23 35.13 34.87
N HIS A 262 8.23 34.93 35.73
CA HIS A 262 8.14 33.78 36.63
C HIS A 262 7.71 32.49 35.91
N PHE A 263 7.22 32.57 34.68
CA PHE A 263 6.95 31.42 33.84
C PHE A 263 8.26 30.89 33.22
N VAL A 264 8.90 29.94 33.90
CA VAL A 264 10.13 29.27 33.46
C VAL A 264 9.88 27.77 33.42
N ILE A 265 10.40 27.09 32.39
CA ILE A 265 10.35 25.64 32.24
C ILE A 265 11.79 25.16 32.03
N ASP A 266 12.17 24.12 32.76
CA ASP A 266 13.39 23.35 32.53
C ASP A 266 13.02 22.07 31.78
N ILE A 267 13.69 21.82 30.65
CA ILE A 267 13.46 20.66 29.79
C ILE A 267 14.71 19.80 29.61
N ASP A 268 15.82 20.13 30.27
CA ASP A 268 17.13 19.51 30.01
C ASP A 268 17.09 18.02 30.37
N ASP A 269 16.59 17.67 31.56
CA ASP A 269 16.43 16.28 32.00
C ASP A 269 15.50 15.47 31.06
N LEU A 270 14.43 16.09 30.57
CA LEU A 270 13.48 15.45 29.66
C LEU A 270 14.08 15.25 28.27
N ALA A 271 14.84 16.23 27.78
CA ALA A 271 15.57 16.12 26.52
C ALA A 271 16.61 15.00 26.58
N ASP A 272 17.32 14.86 27.71
CA ASP A 272 18.26 13.77 27.94
C ASP A 272 17.55 12.41 27.99
N MET A 273 16.41 12.30 28.68
CA MET A 273 15.62 11.06 28.69
C MET A 273 15.13 10.67 27.29
N LEU A 274 14.62 11.63 26.51
CA LEU A 274 14.14 11.39 25.15
C LEU A 274 15.28 11.07 24.16
N GLY A 275 16.46 11.68 24.35
CA GLY A 275 17.64 11.46 23.52
C GLY A 275 18.28 10.08 23.70
N ASN A 276 18.06 9.44 24.85
CA ASN A 276 18.62 8.12 25.19
C ASN A 276 17.63 6.95 24.95
N ILE A 277 16.56 7.14 24.17
CA ILE A 277 15.62 6.07 23.84
C ILE A 277 16.28 5.11 22.82
N ASP A 278 16.53 3.87 23.26
CA ASP A 278 17.03 2.78 22.43
C ASP A 278 16.02 1.64 22.29
N PHE A 279 16.20 0.78 21.29
CA PHE A 279 15.45 -0.47 21.18
C PHE A 279 15.81 -1.39 22.36
N CYS A 280 14.82 -1.82 23.15
CA CYS A 280 15.03 -2.89 24.12
C CYS A 280 15.45 -4.17 23.39
N SER A 281 16.67 -4.64 23.63
CA SER A 281 17.21 -5.90 23.10
C SER A 281 16.63 -7.14 23.78
N SER A 282 15.38 -7.08 24.24
CA SER A 282 14.66 -8.25 24.75
C SER A 282 13.74 -8.76 23.65
N ALA A 283 14.31 -9.46 22.67
CA ALA A 283 13.57 -10.56 22.09
C ALA A 283 13.48 -11.61 23.20
N PRO A 284 12.29 -11.99 23.71
CA PRO A 284 12.17 -13.32 24.23
C PRO A 284 12.49 -14.25 23.05
N ASP A 285 13.42 -15.18 23.30
CA ASP A 285 13.57 -16.39 22.50
C ASP A 285 12.21 -17.09 22.47
N ASP A 286 11.33 -16.69 21.55
CA ASP A 286 10.30 -17.58 21.05
C ASP A 286 11.06 -18.53 20.12
N GLU A 287 11.73 -19.50 20.74
CA GLU A 287 11.96 -20.83 20.16
C GLU A 287 10.56 -21.38 19.82
N GLU A 288 9.98 -20.90 18.71
CA GLU A 288 9.06 -21.72 17.95
C GLU A 288 9.91 -22.87 17.44
N ASP A 289 9.77 -23.99 18.13
CA ASP A 289 10.22 -25.34 17.82
C ASP A 289 9.82 -25.68 16.36
N PHE A 290 10.60 -25.17 15.41
CA PHE A 290 10.63 -25.72 14.07
C PHE A 290 11.40 -27.02 14.22
N GLU A 291 10.68 -28.13 14.36
CA GLU A 291 11.22 -29.46 14.09
C GLU A 291 11.88 -29.40 12.70
N GLU A 292 13.21 -29.22 12.69
CA GLU A 292 14.05 -29.50 11.53
C GLU A 292 13.88 -30.99 11.24
N VAL A 293 12.98 -31.29 10.31
CA VAL A 293 13.02 -32.57 9.61
C VAL A 293 14.24 -32.49 8.68
N GLU A 294 15.42 -32.77 9.24
CA GLU A 294 16.60 -33.14 8.47
C GLU A 294 16.30 -34.48 7.77
N GLU A 295 15.66 -34.43 6.61
CA GLU A 295 15.84 -35.51 5.63
C GLU A 295 17.22 -35.31 5.00
N GLU A 296 18.21 -36.02 5.53
CA GLU A 296 19.50 -36.28 4.87
C GLU A 296 19.23 -36.79 3.44
N PHE A 297 19.24 -35.89 2.46
CA PHE A 297 19.39 -36.28 1.06
C PHE A 297 20.84 -36.71 0.84
N ASP A 298 21.09 -37.99 1.13
CA ASP A 298 22.31 -38.70 0.77
C ASP A 298 22.50 -38.67 -0.76
N PHE A 299 23.20 -37.65 -1.24
CA PHE A 299 23.80 -37.64 -2.58
C PHE A 299 25.05 -38.53 -2.59
N GLY A 300 24.84 -39.82 -2.30
CA GLY A 300 25.86 -40.85 -2.19
C GLY A 300 25.93 -41.74 -3.42
N SER A 301 26.50 -41.20 -4.51
CA SER A 301 27.26 -41.90 -5.56
C SER A 301 26.99 -43.39 -5.81
N ARG A 302 26.39 -43.73 -6.96
CA ARG A 302 26.77 -44.93 -7.72
C ARG A 302 26.81 -44.63 -9.21
N ILE A 303 28.06 -44.51 -9.69
CA ILE A 303 28.51 -44.79 -11.06
C ILE A 303 28.14 -46.23 -11.41
#